data_AF-A0A2A2QED1-F1
#
_entry.id   AF-A0A2A2QED1-F1
#
_cell.length_a   1.000
_cell.length_b   1.000
_cell.length_c   1.000
_cell.angle_alpha   90.00
_cell.angle_beta   90.00
_cell.angle_gamma   90.00
#
_symmetry.space_group_name_H-M   'P 1'
#
loop_
_entity.id
_entity.type
_entity.pdbx_description
1 polymer ?
#
loop_
_entity_poly.entity_id
_entity_poly.type
_entity_poly.pdbx_seq_one_letter_code
_entity_poly.pdbx_strand_id
1 'polypeptide(L)'
;MKVYSETVPAAKGATIDLVPVPGGEFTLGSPATEAGRQENESPQVKVTVDPFWIGRYEITWDIYRAFMENGKARNKDGTLNRDSIILTPEPPEAKAGETLVDIVSQPTPPYTPMHFEMGEGYGAGWPAIAMTHHAASKFCEWLSAQTGHYYRLPTEAEWEFACRAGSTTAFSFGDDPAQLGDYAWFQDNADYTYQKVGKKKPNAWGIHDMHGNVSEWCLDAYLPDSYAKWENGAKNPWHPAVDRYPHVTRGGHYFQGGPETLRSAARVPSEPAWKAIDPQNPRSIWYLTSCQFIGFRVVRPLAVPDVKEMHRMWNTGPGPSE
;
A
#
# COMPACT_ATOMS: atom_id res chain seq x y z
N MET A 1 -6.38 -20.53 9.48
CA MET A 1 -5.09 -19.90 9.10
C MET A 1 -4.30 -19.60 10.37
N LYS A 2 -2.97 -19.45 10.29
CA LYS A 2 -2.09 -19.12 11.43
C LYS A 2 -1.23 -17.90 11.09
N VAL A 3 -0.67 -17.24 12.10
CA VAL A 3 0.39 -16.24 11.91
C VAL A 3 1.49 -16.87 11.06
N TYR A 4 1.99 -16.08 10.12
CA TYR A 4 2.93 -16.52 9.11
C TYR A 4 3.99 -15.44 8.95
N SER A 5 5.25 -15.86 8.88
CA SER A 5 6.38 -14.96 8.63
C SER A 5 7.09 -15.48 7.38
N GLU A 6 7.31 -14.61 6.41
CA GLU A 6 8.00 -14.95 5.16
C GLU A 6 9.37 -14.29 5.12
N THR A 7 10.38 -15.06 4.78
CA THR A 7 11.75 -14.53 4.60
C THR A 7 11.88 -14.01 3.18
N VAL A 8 12.39 -12.79 3.02
CA VAL A 8 12.64 -12.17 1.71
C VAL A 8 14.12 -12.36 1.36
N PRO A 9 14.49 -13.31 0.47
CA PRO A 9 15.90 -13.68 0.26
C PRO A 9 16.76 -12.51 -0.21
N ALA A 10 16.26 -11.72 -1.17
CA ALA A 10 16.97 -10.54 -1.68
C ALA A 10 17.14 -9.42 -0.65
N ALA A 11 16.34 -9.38 0.42
CA ALA A 11 16.43 -8.40 1.50
C ALA A 11 17.35 -8.87 2.64
N LYS A 12 18.43 -9.59 2.32
CA LYS A 12 19.39 -10.15 3.29
C LYS A 12 18.70 -11.01 4.37
N GLY A 13 17.57 -11.64 4.02
CA GLY A 13 16.78 -12.47 4.93
C GLY A 13 15.87 -11.70 5.90
N ALA A 14 15.59 -10.41 5.66
CA ALA A 14 14.54 -9.70 6.37
C ALA A 14 13.19 -10.40 6.19
N THR A 15 12.31 -10.28 7.19
CA THR A 15 11.05 -11.04 7.24
C THR A 15 9.82 -10.15 7.19
N ILE A 16 8.77 -10.59 6.50
CA ILE A 16 7.45 -9.98 6.52
C ILE A 16 6.53 -10.84 7.39
N ASP A 17 6.03 -10.26 8.48
CA ASP A 17 5.02 -10.89 9.32
C ASP A 17 3.62 -10.61 8.78
N LEU A 18 2.82 -11.67 8.61
CA LEU A 18 1.42 -11.57 8.22
C LEU A 18 0.47 -12.12 9.30
N VAL A 19 -0.60 -11.37 9.53
CA VAL A 19 -1.71 -11.72 10.42
C VAL A 19 -2.82 -12.42 9.62
N PRO A 20 -3.33 -13.58 10.07
CA PRO A 20 -4.46 -14.23 9.42
C PRO A 20 -5.76 -13.48 9.75
N VAL A 21 -6.48 -13.08 8.70
CA VAL A 21 -7.80 -12.44 8.77
C VAL A 21 -8.85 -13.46 8.32
N PRO A 22 -9.78 -13.89 9.19
CA PRO A 22 -10.65 -15.04 8.93
C PRO A 22 -11.65 -14.85 7.77
N GLY A 23 -11.79 -13.64 7.23
CA GLY A 23 -12.86 -13.28 6.31
C GLY A 23 -14.22 -13.18 7.03
N GLY A 24 -15.22 -12.62 6.36
CA GLY A 24 -16.56 -12.45 6.91
C GLY A 24 -17.34 -11.32 6.25
N GLU A 25 -18.59 -11.16 6.69
CA GLU A 25 -19.42 -10.02 6.35
C GLU A 25 -19.13 -8.85 7.30
N PHE A 26 -19.03 -7.63 6.75
CA PHE A 26 -19.02 -6.41 7.53
C PHE A 26 -19.67 -5.26 6.77
N THR A 27 -19.94 -4.16 7.48
CA THR A 27 -20.45 -2.92 6.90
C THR A 27 -19.28 -2.01 6.54
N LEU A 28 -19.08 -1.77 5.24
CA LEU A 28 -18.09 -0.85 4.70
C LEU A 28 -18.62 0.59 4.78
N GLY A 29 -17.77 1.54 5.18
CA GLY A 29 -18.10 2.97 5.30
C GLY A 29 -18.61 3.38 6.69
N SER A 30 -18.97 4.66 6.82
CA SER A 30 -19.32 5.29 8.10
C SER A 30 -20.83 5.56 8.24
N PRO A 31 -21.44 5.39 9.43
CA PRO A 31 -22.83 5.79 9.66
C PRO A 31 -22.96 7.32 9.66
N ALA A 32 -24.15 7.84 9.32
CA ALA A 32 -24.38 9.28 9.21
C ALA A 32 -24.10 10.09 10.49
N THR A 33 -24.08 9.42 11.65
CA THR A 33 -23.83 10.00 12.97
C THR A 33 -22.37 9.97 13.41
N GLU A 34 -21.46 9.34 12.65
CA GLU A 34 -20.04 9.27 13.01
C GLU A 34 -19.39 10.65 12.90
N ALA A 35 -18.73 11.11 13.96
CA ALA A 35 -18.08 12.41 13.99
C ALA A 35 -16.88 12.44 13.02
N GLY A 36 -16.75 13.54 12.25
CA GLY A 36 -15.66 13.72 11.30
C GLY A 36 -15.80 12.92 9.99
N ARG A 37 -16.92 12.22 9.77
CA ARG A 37 -17.19 11.51 8.51
C ARG A 37 -17.24 12.43 7.30
N GLN A 38 -16.83 11.91 6.15
CA GLN A 38 -16.95 12.54 4.85
C GLN A 38 -18.07 11.91 4.01
N GLU A 39 -18.55 12.62 2.99
CA GLU A 39 -19.65 12.16 2.12
C GLU A 39 -19.27 10.93 1.28
N ASN A 40 -17.99 10.82 0.89
CA ASN A 40 -17.45 9.72 0.09
C ASN A 40 -17.35 8.38 0.85
N GLU A 41 -17.68 8.37 2.15
CA GLU A 41 -17.72 7.19 3.02
C GLU A 41 -19.14 6.58 3.10
N SER A 42 -20.02 6.98 2.19
CA SER A 42 -21.44 6.63 2.14
C SER A 42 -21.88 6.20 0.73
N PRO A 43 -22.98 5.45 0.60
CA PRO A 43 -23.74 4.82 1.69
C PRO A 43 -22.94 3.70 2.37
N GLN A 44 -23.33 3.35 3.60
CA GLN A 44 -22.86 2.10 4.20
C GLN A 44 -23.39 0.91 3.40
N VAL A 45 -22.50 -0.04 3.09
CA VAL A 45 -22.84 -1.22 2.30
C VAL A 45 -22.30 -2.47 2.97
N LYS A 46 -23.12 -3.53 3.07
CA LYS A 46 -22.60 -4.81 3.55
C LYS A 46 -21.78 -5.47 2.45
N VAL A 47 -20.61 -5.96 2.82
CA VAL A 47 -19.72 -6.67 1.90
C VAL A 47 -19.17 -7.89 2.60
N THR A 48 -18.87 -8.93 1.82
CA THR A 48 -18.17 -10.12 2.31
C THR A 48 -16.76 -10.12 1.78
N VAL A 49 -15.78 -10.28 2.66
CA VAL A 49 -14.37 -10.49 2.29
C VAL A 49 -13.98 -11.94 2.59
N ASP A 50 -13.34 -12.59 1.63
CA ASP A 50 -12.79 -13.93 1.81
C ASP A 50 -11.62 -13.91 2.82
N PRO A 51 -11.20 -15.06 3.36
CA PRO A 51 -10.08 -15.12 4.28
C PRO A 51 -8.73 -14.79 3.58
N PHE A 52 -7.87 -14.03 4.24
CA PHE A 52 -6.54 -13.66 3.73
C PHE A 52 -5.52 -13.50 4.87
N TRP A 53 -4.28 -13.27 4.50
CA TRP A 53 -3.23 -12.77 5.38
C TRP A 53 -2.89 -11.34 5.00
N ILE A 54 -2.66 -10.47 5.98
CA ILE A 54 -2.23 -9.08 5.74
C ILE A 54 -0.98 -8.76 6.55
N GLY A 55 -0.12 -7.91 6.01
CA GLY A 55 1.05 -7.38 6.72
C GLY A 55 0.66 -6.88 8.12
N ARG A 56 1.36 -7.40 9.14
CA ARG A 56 1.23 -6.92 10.52
C ARG A 56 1.58 -5.44 10.62
N TYR A 57 2.53 -5.02 9.79
CA TYR A 57 3.10 -3.68 9.67
C TYR A 57 3.05 -3.22 8.21
N GLU A 58 3.24 -1.93 7.98
CA GLU A 58 3.61 -1.41 6.67
C GLU A 58 4.93 -2.04 6.19
N ILE A 59 5.13 -2.12 4.87
CA ILE A 59 6.40 -2.58 4.31
C ILE A 59 7.50 -1.60 4.70
N THR A 60 8.58 -2.13 5.26
CA THR A 60 9.68 -1.35 5.79
C THR A 60 10.80 -1.16 4.77
N TRP A 61 11.63 -0.14 4.99
CA TRP A 61 12.73 0.21 4.08
C TRP A 61 13.75 -0.92 3.90
N ASP A 62 14.06 -1.70 4.93
CA ASP A 62 14.99 -2.83 4.85
C ASP A 62 14.52 -3.93 3.90
N ILE A 63 13.22 -4.03 3.65
CA ILE A 63 12.63 -4.93 2.67
C ILE A 63 12.50 -4.23 1.31
N TYR A 64 11.88 -3.05 1.27
CA TYR A 64 11.60 -2.34 0.01
C TYR A 64 12.87 -1.94 -0.74
N ARG A 65 13.94 -1.59 -0.02
CA ARG A 65 15.22 -1.19 -0.62
C ARG A 65 15.82 -2.28 -1.51
N ALA A 66 15.64 -3.55 -1.18
CA ALA A 66 16.12 -4.66 -1.99
C ALA A 66 15.46 -4.69 -3.39
N PHE A 67 14.18 -4.36 -3.44
CA PHE A 67 13.44 -4.17 -4.69
C PHE A 67 13.86 -2.89 -5.42
N MET A 68 14.01 -1.78 -4.68
CA MET A 68 14.29 -0.45 -5.23
C MET A 68 15.68 -0.32 -5.85
N GLU A 69 16.73 -0.78 -5.17
CA GLU A 69 18.11 -0.59 -5.65
C GLU A 69 18.52 -1.68 -6.66
N ASN A 70 18.09 -2.93 -6.46
CA ASN A 70 18.42 -4.18 -7.20
C ASN A 70 19.87 -4.35 -7.77
N GLY A 71 20.82 -3.48 -7.46
CA GLY A 71 22.23 -3.56 -7.87
C GLY A 71 22.51 -3.66 -9.37
N LYS A 72 21.53 -3.39 -10.24
CA LYS A 72 21.62 -3.59 -11.70
C LYS A 72 21.22 -2.30 -12.44
N ALA A 73 21.86 -2.01 -13.57
CA ALA A 73 21.55 -0.82 -14.38
C ALA A 73 20.12 -0.86 -14.96
N ARG A 74 19.47 0.30 -15.09
CA ARG A 74 18.07 0.44 -15.53
C ARG A 74 17.91 1.54 -16.57
N ASN A 75 16.95 1.34 -17.47
CA ASN A 75 16.42 2.39 -18.34
C ASN A 75 15.49 3.31 -17.55
N LYS A 76 15.12 4.47 -18.11
CA LYS A 76 14.27 5.46 -17.41
C LYS A 76 12.87 4.94 -17.03
N ASP A 77 12.37 3.96 -17.76
CA ASP A 77 11.07 3.32 -17.51
C ASP A 77 11.12 2.21 -16.43
N GLY A 78 12.29 1.92 -15.85
CA GLY A 78 12.48 0.87 -14.85
C GLY A 78 12.73 -0.53 -15.42
N THR A 79 12.85 -0.66 -16.74
CA THR A 79 13.26 -1.92 -17.38
C THR A 79 14.75 -2.20 -17.16
N LEU A 80 15.13 -3.49 -17.16
CA LEU A 80 16.53 -3.91 -17.14
C LEU A 80 17.29 -3.28 -18.33
N ASN A 81 18.31 -2.48 -18.04
CA ASN A 81 19.20 -2.00 -19.10
C ASN A 81 20.11 -3.15 -19.54
N ARG A 82 19.90 -3.62 -20.78
CA ARG A 82 20.56 -4.82 -21.33
C ARG A 82 21.58 -4.54 -22.42
N ASP A 83 21.52 -3.35 -23.02
CA ASP A 83 22.34 -2.93 -24.16
C ASP A 83 23.32 -1.80 -23.80
N SER A 84 23.33 -1.35 -22.54
CA SER A 84 24.10 -0.22 -22.03
C SER A 84 23.75 1.12 -22.70
N ILE A 85 22.60 1.21 -23.38
CA ILE A 85 22.10 2.42 -24.03
C ILE A 85 20.87 2.89 -23.25
N ILE A 86 21.04 3.93 -22.44
CA ILE A 86 20.03 4.43 -21.47
C ILE A 86 18.71 4.90 -22.12
N LEU A 87 18.66 4.99 -23.46
CA LEU A 87 17.57 5.58 -24.23
C LEU A 87 16.75 4.57 -25.05
N THR A 88 16.96 3.26 -24.96
CA THR A 88 16.13 2.32 -25.73
C THR A 88 14.73 2.17 -25.11
N PRO A 89 13.65 2.38 -25.90
CA PRO A 89 12.26 2.31 -25.44
C PRO A 89 11.66 0.90 -25.52
N GLU A 90 12.44 -0.11 -25.89
CA GLU A 90 11.92 -1.47 -26.11
C GLU A 90 11.82 -2.25 -24.80
N PRO A 91 10.65 -2.87 -24.51
CA PRO A 91 10.50 -3.69 -23.32
C PRO A 91 11.42 -4.92 -23.40
N PRO A 92 12.07 -5.32 -22.29
CA PRO A 92 13.03 -6.40 -22.27
C PRO A 92 12.39 -7.77 -22.56
N GLU A 93 12.78 -8.45 -23.64
CA GLU A 93 12.44 -9.88 -23.87
C GLU A 93 13.24 -10.82 -22.94
N ALA A 94 12.59 -11.66 -22.13
CA ALA A 94 13.29 -12.58 -21.24
C ALA A 94 14.32 -13.45 -21.97
N LYS A 95 15.59 -13.45 -21.51
CA LYS A 95 16.65 -14.29 -22.09
C LYS A 95 16.69 -15.65 -21.39
N ALA A 96 17.12 -16.67 -22.14
CA ALA A 96 17.30 -18.01 -21.59
C ALA A 96 18.30 -17.97 -20.40
N GLY A 97 17.88 -18.51 -19.25
CA GLY A 97 18.68 -18.56 -18.02
C GLY A 97 18.43 -17.40 -17.04
N GLU A 98 17.58 -16.42 -17.36
CA GLU A 98 17.17 -15.38 -16.42
C GLU A 98 16.16 -15.91 -15.39
N THR A 99 16.25 -15.40 -14.16
CA THR A 99 15.34 -15.75 -13.08
C THR A 99 14.07 -14.89 -13.14
N LEU A 100 12.95 -15.38 -12.59
CA LEU A 100 11.67 -14.65 -12.60
C LEU A 100 11.78 -13.27 -11.93
N VAL A 101 12.60 -13.14 -10.88
CA VAL A 101 12.79 -11.85 -10.21
C VAL A 101 13.45 -10.81 -11.12
N ASP A 102 14.30 -11.24 -12.05
CA ASP A 102 15.00 -10.35 -12.96
C ASP A 102 14.10 -9.81 -14.07
N ILE A 103 12.96 -10.45 -14.33
CA ILE A 103 12.00 -10.01 -15.35
C ILE A 103 10.90 -9.08 -14.79
N VAL A 104 10.81 -8.92 -13.47
CA VAL A 104 9.86 -7.97 -12.86
C VAL A 104 10.43 -6.55 -12.96
N SER A 105 9.66 -5.63 -13.56
CA SER A 105 10.02 -4.21 -13.63
C SER A 105 10.24 -3.63 -12.24
N GLN A 106 11.27 -2.79 -12.10
CA GLN A 106 11.71 -2.26 -10.82
C GLN A 106 12.03 -0.76 -10.90
N PRO A 107 12.08 -0.08 -9.75
CA PRO A 107 12.38 1.35 -9.72
C PRO A 107 13.72 1.70 -10.36
N THR A 108 13.74 2.83 -11.06
CA THR A 108 14.98 3.48 -11.47
C THR A 108 15.71 4.08 -10.27
N PRO A 109 17.02 4.39 -10.35
CA PRO A 109 17.69 5.11 -9.27
C PRO A 109 16.95 6.43 -8.96
N PRO A 110 16.56 6.69 -7.70
CA PRO A 110 15.85 7.90 -7.36
C PRO A 110 16.79 9.11 -7.44
N TYR A 111 16.27 10.28 -7.83
CA TYR A 111 17.07 11.50 -7.92
C TYR A 111 17.49 12.05 -6.54
N THR A 112 16.70 11.75 -5.51
CA THR A 112 16.89 12.13 -4.11
C THR A 112 16.64 10.92 -3.22
N PRO A 113 17.21 10.82 -2.01
CA PRO A 113 16.86 9.75 -1.10
C PRO A 113 15.37 9.75 -0.76
N MET A 114 14.68 8.65 -1.02
CA MET A 114 13.21 8.57 -0.87
C MET A 114 12.75 8.50 0.59
N HIS A 115 13.68 8.39 1.54
CA HIS A 115 13.42 8.56 2.96
C HIS A 115 13.42 10.04 3.39
N PHE A 116 13.81 10.98 2.51
CA PHE A 116 13.84 12.44 2.73
C PHE A 116 14.57 12.87 4.03
N GLU A 117 15.69 12.21 4.32
CA GLU A 117 16.49 12.47 5.54
C GLU A 117 15.72 12.25 6.86
N MET A 118 14.55 11.62 6.81
CA MET A 118 13.76 11.27 7.98
C MET A 118 14.17 9.91 8.57
N GLY A 119 13.85 9.74 9.86
CA GLY A 119 14.15 8.53 10.62
C GLY A 119 15.63 8.16 10.61
N GLU A 120 15.92 6.85 10.53
CA GLU A 120 17.28 6.34 10.31
C GLU A 120 17.53 6.02 8.82
N GLY A 121 16.94 6.83 7.93
CA GLY A 121 16.98 6.63 6.49
C GLY A 121 16.36 5.30 6.06
N TYR A 122 17.11 4.49 5.31
CA TYR A 122 16.68 3.15 4.90
C TYR A 122 16.85 2.08 5.99
N GLY A 123 16.75 2.47 7.26
CA GLY A 123 16.93 1.58 8.41
C GLY A 123 15.80 0.56 8.57
N ALA A 124 16.08 -0.52 9.30
CA ALA A 124 15.10 -1.57 9.55
C ALA A 124 13.95 -1.08 10.43
N GLY A 125 12.73 -1.55 10.14
CA GLY A 125 11.54 -1.24 10.91
C GLY A 125 10.94 0.15 10.65
N TRP A 126 11.54 0.96 9.77
CA TRP A 126 10.94 2.23 9.32
C TRP A 126 10.07 1.98 8.08
N PRO A 127 8.84 2.51 8.00
CA PRO A 127 7.97 2.32 6.84
C PRO A 127 8.62 2.91 5.58
N ALA A 128 8.57 2.14 4.49
CA ALA A 128 8.93 2.66 3.18
C ALA A 128 7.86 3.66 2.73
N ILE A 129 8.30 4.83 2.26
CA ILE A 129 7.41 5.92 1.82
C ILE A 129 7.73 6.45 0.42
N ALA A 130 6.81 7.24 -0.12
CA ALA A 130 6.97 8.02 -1.35
C ALA A 130 7.15 7.19 -2.63
N MET A 131 6.54 6.01 -2.66
CA MET A 131 6.38 5.23 -3.89
C MET A 131 5.00 5.47 -4.50
N THR A 132 4.91 5.27 -5.81
CA THR A 132 3.63 5.26 -6.51
C THR A 132 2.85 3.98 -6.24
N HIS A 133 1.54 4.00 -6.52
CA HIS A 133 0.73 2.78 -6.54
C HIS A 133 1.31 1.70 -7.48
N HIS A 134 1.82 2.12 -8.65
CA HIS A 134 2.52 1.23 -9.59
C HIS A 134 3.73 0.54 -8.95
N ALA A 135 4.59 1.30 -8.28
CA ALA A 135 5.77 0.77 -7.60
C ALA A 135 5.39 -0.21 -6.48
N ALA A 136 4.37 0.11 -5.67
CA ALA A 136 3.87 -0.78 -4.63
C ALA A 136 3.27 -2.09 -5.21
N SER A 137 2.56 -2.01 -6.33
CA SER A 137 2.02 -3.18 -7.04
C SER A 137 3.12 -4.05 -7.63
N LYS A 138 4.17 -3.45 -8.21
CA LYS A 138 5.34 -4.16 -8.74
C LYS A 138 6.22 -4.77 -7.65
N PHE A 139 6.28 -4.13 -6.48
CA PHE A 139 6.87 -4.76 -5.31
C PHE A 139 6.14 -6.04 -4.92
N CYS A 140 4.80 -6.06 -4.98
CA CYS A 140 4.03 -7.27 -4.69
C CYS A 140 4.28 -8.40 -5.70
N GLU A 141 4.37 -8.06 -6.99
CA GLU A 141 4.76 -9.02 -8.05
C GLU A 141 6.17 -9.58 -7.81
N TRP A 142 7.12 -8.70 -7.49
CA TRP A 142 8.50 -9.06 -7.15
C TRP A 142 8.58 -9.96 -5.91
N LEU A 143 7.86 -9.61 -4.83
CA LEU A 143 7.81 -10.40 -3.61
C LEU A 143 7.22 -11.79 -3.88
N SER A 144 6.25 -11.86 -4.79
CA SER A 144 5.65 -13.14 -5.18
C SER A 144 6.65 -14.03 -5.91
N ALA A 145 7.45 -13.44 -6.83
CA ALA A 145 8.53 -14.14 -7.50
C ALA A 145 9.65 -14.60 -6.54
N GLN A 146 9.91 -13.83 -5.47
CA GLN A 146 10.94 -14.14 -4.48
C GLN A 146 10.58 -15.33 -3.57
N THR A 147 9.30 -15.49 -3.26
CA THR A 147 8.83 -16.37 -2.18
C THR A 147 8.03 -17.56 -2.69
N GLY A 148 7.53 -17.49 -3.93
CA GLY A 148 6.63 -18.50 -4.50
C GLY A 148 5.19 -18.41 -3.99
N HIS A 149 4.84 -17.35 -3.25
CA HIS A 149 3.48 -17.07 -2.80
C HIS A 149 2.90 -15.85 -3.49
N TYR A 150 1.59 -15.80 -3.69
CA TYR A 150 0.95 -14.65 -4.33
C TYR A 150 0.68 -13.52 -3.33
N TYR A 151 1.24 -12.34 -3.60
CA TYR A 151 1.04 -11.11 -2.85
C TYR A 151 0.46 -10.01 -3.72
N ARG A 152 -0.34 -9.12 -3.14
CA ARG A 152 -0.85 -7.90 -3.77
C ARG A 152 -1.12 -6.81 -2.74
N LEU A 153 -1.46 -5.62 -3.20
CA LEU A 153 -2.07 -4.60 -2.34
C LEU A 153 -3.43 -5.09 -1.81
N PRO A 154 -3.85 -4.68 -0.59
CA PRO A 154 -5.20 -4.93 -0.12
C PRO A 154 -6.21 -4.24 -1.03
N THR A 155 -7.38 -4.85 -1.23
CA THR A 155 -8.52 -4.05 -1.69
C THR A 155 -8.92 -3.07 -0.58
N GLU A 156 -9.61 -2.00 -0.96
CA GLU A 156 -10.14 -1.05 0.00
C GLU A 156 -11.02 -1.73 1.07
N ALA A 157 -11.87 -2.68 0.64
CA ALA A 157 -12.72 -3.43 1.55
C ALA A 157 -11.92 -4.34 2.50
N GLU A 158 -10.87 -5.00 2.02
CA GLU A 158 -9.98 -5.80 2.87
C GLU A 158 -9.24 -4.94 3.88
N TRP A 159 -8.75 -3.76 3.45
CA TRP A 159 -8.04 -2.84 4.33
C TRP A 159 -8.95 -2.37 5.47
N GLU A 160 -10.18 -1.93 5.17
CA GLU A 160 -11.11 -1.46 6.21
C GLU A 160 -11.56 -2.59 7.14
N PHE A 161 -11.81 -3.78 6.60
CA PHE A 161 -12.14 -4.96 7.40
C PHE A 161 -11.02 -5.30 8.39
N ALA A 162 -9.78 -5.30 7.90
CA ALA A 162 -8.59 -5.54 8.70
C ALA A 162 -8.36 -4.43 9.73
N CYS A 163 -8.59 -3.16 9.37
CA CYS A 163 -8.48 -2.00 10.24
C CYS A 163 -9.43 -2.13 11.42
N ARG A 164 -10.72 -2.35 11.14
CA ARG A 164 -11.79 -2.48 12.12
C ARG A 164 -11.59 -3.67 13.06
N ALA A 165 -11.08 -4.79 12.56
CA ALA A 165 -10.87 -6.02 13.34
C ALA A 165 -12.11 -6.44 14.16
N GLY A 166 -13.30 -6.24 13.59
CA GLY A 166 -14.60 -6.52 14.22
C GLY A 166 -15.28 -5.32 14.89
N SER A 167 -14.62 -4.16 15.01
CA SER A 167 -15.26 -2.94 15.52
C SER A 167 -16.22 -2.32 14.49
N THR A 168 -17.25 -1.65 14.98
CA THR A 168 -18.18 -0.83 14.18
C THR A 168 -18.05 0.67 14.48
N THR A 169 -17.03 1.03 15.25
CA THR A 169 -16.75 2.39 15.73
C THR A 169 -15.86 3.16 14.75
N ALA A 170 -15.66 4.45 15.01
CA ALA A 170 -14.82 5.32 14.19
C ALA A 170 -13.37 4.79 14.09
N PHE A 171 -12.81 4.33 15.21
CA PHE A 171 -11.49 3.69 15.29
C PHE A 171 -11.62 2.23 15.71
N SER A 172 -10.59 1.42 15.50
CA SER A 172 -10.56 0.01 15.95
C SER A 172 -10.63 -0.16 17.47
N PHE A 173 -10.32 0.90 18.21
CA PHE A 173 -10.32 0.95 19.68
C PHE A 173 -11.52 1.69 20.30
N GLY A 174 -12.46 2.17 19.50
CA GLY A 174 -13.66 2.90 19.96
C GLY A 174 -13.90 4.20 19.21
N ASP A 175 -14.75 5.07 19.76
CA ASP A 175 -15.14 6.36 19.15
C ASP A 175 -14.41 7.57 19.76
N ASP A 176 -13.67 7.38 20.86
CA ASP A 176 -13.02 8.47 21.58
C ASP A 176 -11.64 8.80 20.99
N PRO A 177 -11.47 9.96 20.30
CA PRO A 177 -10.18 10.34 19.72
C PRO A 177 -9.11 10.64 20.77
N ALA A 178 -9.45 10.83 22.05
CA ALA A 178 -8.45 11.03 23.09
C ALA A 178 -7.53 9.80 23.29
N GLN A 179 -7.98 8.61 22.87
CA GLN A 179 -7.19 7.38 22.92
C GLN A 179 -6.24 7.21 21.73
N LEU A 180 -6.37 8.04 20.68
CA LEU A 180 -5.61 7.91 19.43
C LEU A 180 -4.09 7.89 19.66
N GLY A 181 -3.60 8.64 20.64
CA GLY A 181 -2.18 8.68 21.03
C GLY A 181 -1.60 7.32 21.42
N ASP A 182 -2.40 6.35 21.84
CA ASP A 182 -1.96 4.99 22.18
C ASP A 182 -1.83 4.07 20.96
N TYR A 183 -2.53 4.39 19.86
CA TYR A 183 -2.69 3.52 18.69
C TYR A 183 -2.07 4.08 17.41
N ALA A 184 -1.75 5.38 17.38
CA ALA A 184 -1.37 6.08 16.16
C ALA A 184 -0.18 7.02 16.36
N TRP A 185 0.60 7.14 15.29
CA TRP A 185 1.48 8.29 15.05
C TRP A 185 0.78 9.26 14.10
N PHE A 186 0.57 10.49 14.52
CA PHE A 186 -0.15 11.51 13.75
C PHE A 186 0.44 12.89 14.06
N GLN A 187 -0.08 13.93 13.41
CA GLN A 187 0.47 15.29 13.45
C GLN A 187 0.84 15.77 14.87
N ASP A 188 0.01 15.47 15.88
CA ASP A 188 0.21 15.98 17.25
C ASP A 188 1.27 15.22 18.06
N ASN A 189 1.71 14.03 17.62
CA ASN A 189 2.62 13.19 18.40
C ASN A 189 3.79 12.56 17.63
N ALA A 190 3.93 12.87 16.34
CA ALA A 190 4.93 12.23 15.47
C ALA A 190 6.16 13.12 15.16
N ASP A 191 6.23 14.34 15.70
CA ASP A 191 7.35 15.27 15.53
C ASP A 191 7.75 15.49 14.06
N TYR A 192 6.75 15.61 13.17
CA TYR A 192 6.92 15.78 11.73
C TYR A 192 7.73 14.68 11.04
N THR A 193 7.75 13.46 11.60
CA THR A 193 8.40 12.30 10.99
C THR A 193 7.56 11.02 11.14
N TYR A 194 7.59 10.14 10.15
CA TYR A 194 7.07 8.77 10.33
C TYR A 194 7.92 8.04 11.36
N GLN A 195 7.39 6.98 11.96
CA GLN A 195 8.03 6.29 13.09
C GLN A 195 8.26 4.82 12.77
N LYS A 196 9.08 4.15 13.57
CA LYS A 196 9.23 2.69 13.47
C LYS A 196 7.87 2.01 13.61
N VAL A 197 7.59 1.05 12.73
CA VAL A 197 6.36 0.28 12.73
C VAL A 197 6.20 -0.49 14.05
N GLY A 198 4.95 -0.70 14.46
CA GLY A 198 4.62 -1.53 15.62
C GLY A 198 4.94 -0.91 16.98
N LYS A 199 5.15 0.41 17.05
CA LYS A 199 5.46 1.11 18.32
C LYS A 199 4.23 1.60 19.07
N LYS A 200 3.06 1.58 18.44
CA LYS A 200 1.76 1.83 19.06
C LYS A 200 0.99 0.52 19.26
N LYS A 201 -0.09 0.56 20.05
CA LYS A 201 -0.94 -0.60 20.30
C LYS A 201 -1.56 -1.11 18.99
N PRO A 202 -1.63 -2.43 18.77
CA PRO A 202 -2.35 -2.98 17.63
C PRO A 202 -3.86 -2.93 17.83
N ASN A 203 -4.61 -3.19 16.77
CA ASN A 203 -6.02 -3.52 16.86
C ASN A 203 -6.27 -4.93 17.44
N ALA A 204 -7.54 -5.34 17.56
CA ALA A 204 -7.94 -6.61 18.16
C ALA A 204 -7.37 -7.87 17.46
N TRP A 205 -6.90 -7.75 16.21
CA TRP A 205 -6.27 -8.85 15.47
C TRP A 205 -4.74 -8.82 15.51
N GLY A 206 -4.13 -7.84 16.18
CA GLY A 206 -2.67 -7.72 16.25
C GLY A 206 -2.06 -7.01 15.05
N ILE A 207 -2.85 -6.24 14.29
CA ILE A 207 -2.37 -5.42 13.17
C ILE A 207 -2.07 -4.02 13.69
N HIS A 208 -0.87 -3.53 13.41
CA HIS A 208 -0.41 -2.23 13.92
C HIS A 208 -0.57 -1.12 12.88
N ASP A 209 -0.55 0.11 13.39
CA ASP A 209 -0.43 1.35 12.61
C ASP A 209 -1.58 1.56 11.60
N MET A 210 -2.74 0.96 11.85
CA MET A 210 -3.93 1.11 10.99
C MET A 210 -4.60 2.49 11.08
N HIS A 211 -4.15 3.35 11.99
CA HIS A 211 -4.73 4.67 12.27
C HIS A 211 -3.67 5.79 12.25
N GLY A 212 -2.64 5.68 11.42
CA GLY A 212 -1.62 6.72 11.28
C GLY A 212 -0.29 6.14 10.84
N ASN A 213 0.80 6.77 11.27
CA ASN A 213 2.16 6.56 10.78
C ASN A 213 2.27 6.95 9.31
N VAL A 214 1.97 6.06 8.36
CA VAL A 214 1.93 6.41 6.93
C VAL A 214 0.60 5.99 6.34
N SER A 215 0.07 6.80 5.43
CA SER A 215 -1.10 6.41 4.65
C SER A 215 -0.73 5.20 3.80
N GLU A 216 -1.72 4.38 3.42
CA GLU A 216 -1.45 3.14 2.72
C GLU A 216 -2.20 3.04 1.40
N TRP A 217 -1.49 2.62 0.36
CA TRP A 217 -2.07 2.26 -0.93
C TRP A 217 -3.04 1.08 -0.80
N CYS A 218 -4.25 1.27 -1.34
CA CYS A 218 -5.17 0.18 -1.68
C CYS A 218 -5.17 -0.05 -3.20
N LEU A 219 -5.54 -1.25 -3.61
CA LEU A 219 -5.60 -1.68 -5.01
C LEU A 219 -6.60 -0.87 -5.86
N ASP A 220 -7.65 -0.39 -5.20
CA ASP A 220 -8.80 0.25 -5.81
C ASP A 220 -8.49 1.60 -6.48
N ALA A 221 -9.13 1.84 -7.62
CA ALA A 221 -9.39 3.19 -8.07
C ALA A 221 -10.29 3.92 -7.07
N TYR A 222 -9.98 5.19 -6.83
CA TYR A 222 -10.85 6.03 -6.03
C TYR A 222 -12.00 6.55 -6.90
N LEU A 223 -13.23 6.19 -6.54
CA LEU A 223 -14.45 6.80 -7.06
C LEU A 223 -15.21 7.43 -5.88
N PRO A 224 -15.61 8.72 -5.97
CA PRO A 224 -16.35 9.38 -4.89
C PRO A 224 -17.64 8.65 -4.50
N ASP A 225 -18.33 8.04 -5.47
CA ASP A 225 -19.59 7.31 -5.31
C ASP A 225 -19.42 5.79 -5.30
N SER A 226 -18.19 5.28 -5.13
CA SER A 226 -17.85 3.85 -5.23
C SER A 226 -18.77 2.93 -4.42
N TYR A 227 -19.17 3.32 -3.21
CA TYR A 227 -19.96 2.47 -2.32
C TYR A 227 -21.42 2.33 -2.79
N ALA A 228 -21.96 3.36 -3.44
CA ALA A 228 -23.31 3.32 -4.02
C ALA A 228 -23.41 2.39 -5.23
N LYS A 229 -22.27 2.03 -5.84
CA LYS A 229 -22.20 1.10 -6.98
C LYS A 229 -22.24 -0.37 -6.56
N TRP A 230 -22.06 -0.66 -5.27
CA TRP A 230 -22.07 -2.03 -4.76
C TRP A 230 -23.47 -2.46 -4.34
N GLU A 231 -23.83 -3.69 -4.73
CA GLU A 231 -25.00 -4.35 -4.18
C GLU A 231 -24.76 -4.75 -2.73
N ASN A 232 -25.82 -4.72 -1.92
CA ASN A 232 -25.73 -5.15 -0.53
C ASN A 232 -25.42 -6.66 -0.47
N GLY A 233 -24.32 -7.04 0.18
CA GLY A 233 -23.79 -8.40 0.19
C GLY A 233 -22.77 -8.69 -0.90
N ALA A 234 -22.23 -7.67 -1.59
CA ALA A 234 -21.17 -7.83 -2.58
C ALA A 234 -19.98 -8.63 -2.01
N LYS A 235 -19.48 -9.60 -2.80
CA LYS A 235 -18.37 -10.46 -2.39
C LYS A 235 -17.05 -9.97 -3.00
N ASN A 236 -16.04 -9.75 -2.15
CA ASN A 236 -14.72 -9.20 -2.48
C ASN A 236 -14.78 -7.99 -3.43
N PRO A 237 -15.60 -6.96 -3.14
CA PRO A 237 -15.75 -5.83 -4.06
C PRO A 237 -14.44 -5.04 -4.16
N TRP A 238 -14.11 -4.62 -5.38
CA TRP A 238 -13.06 -3.65 -5.64
C TRP A 238 -13.25 -2.98 -7.01
N HIS A 239 -12.81 -1.73 -7.15
CA HIS A 239 -12.88 -0.98 -8.40
C HIS A 239 -11.54 -1.00 -9.14
N PRO A 240 -11.41 -1.66 -10.30
CA PRO A 240 -10.17 -1.68 -11.05
C PRO A 240 -9.84 -0.31 -11.63
N ALA A 241 -8.60 0.13 -11.45
CA ALA A 241 -8.10 1.37 -12.04
C ALA A 241 -7.77 1.21 -13.53
N VAL A 242 -8.26 2.16 -14.32
CA VAL A 242 -7.91 2.33 -15.74
C VAL A 242 -6.83 3.41 -15.91
N ASP A 243 -6.89 4.46 -15.10
CA ASP A 243 -5.97 5.59 -15.10
C ASP A 243 -4.98 5.52 -13.93
N ARG A 244 -3.90 6.30 -14.01
CA ARG A 244 -2.87 6.38 -12.96
C ARG A 244 -3.35 6.99 -11.66
N TYR A 245 -4.38 7.83 -11.73
CA TYR A 245 -4.98 8.50 -10.58
C TYR A 245 -6.48 8.70 -10.84
N PRO A 246 -7.29 8.84 -9.78
CA PRO A 246 -6.91 8.63 -8.38
C PRO A 246 -7.03 7.15 -7.95
N HIS A 247 -6.12 6.69 -7.11
CA HIS A 247 -6.22 5.46 -6.31
C HIS A 247 -6.63 5.78 -4.89
N VAL A 248 -7.20 4.79 -4.21
CA VAL A 248 -7.59 4.91 -2.80
C VAL A 248 -6.36 4.83 -1.89
N THR A 249 -6.29 5.75 -0.93
CA THR A 249 -5.37 5.68 0.21
C THR A 249 -6.15 5.67 1.52
N ARG A 250 -5.65 4.94 2.52
CA ARG A 250 -6.30 4.69 3.82
C ARG A 250 -5.36 4.93 4.99
N GLY A 251 -5.91 5.02 6.20
CA GLY A 251 -5.18 4.99 7.48
C GLY A 251 -4.71 6.34 8.02
N GLY A 252 -4.58 7.35 7.15
CA GLY A 252 -4.00 8.64 7.53
C GLY A 252 -2.51 8.51 7.86
N HIS A 253 -1.87 9.60 8.30
CA HIS A 253 -0.41 9.65 8.38
C HIS A 253 0.11 10.64 9.43
N TYR A 254 1.42 10.64 9.62
CA TYR A 254 2.15 11.40 10.64
C TYR A 254 2.15 12.93 10.45
N PHE A 255 1.99 13.41 9.22
CA PHE A 255 2.34 14.79 8.85
C PHE A 255 1.16 15.76 8.92
N GLN A 256 0.04 15.42 8.31
CA GLN A 256 -1.09 16.33 8.15
C GLN A 256 -2.43 15.62 8.39
N GLY A 257 -3.28 16.28 9.19
CA GLY A 257 -4.66 15.85 9.44
C GLY A 257 -4.93 15.58 10.91
N GLY A 258 -6.21 15.56 11.26
CA GLY A 258 -6.67 15.25 12.61
C GLY A 258 -7.28 13.85 12.72
N PRO A 259 -7.98 13.58 13.83
CA PRO A 259 -8.66 12.31 14.06
C PRO A 259 -9.59 11.89 12.91
N GLU A 260 -10.15 12.83 12.14
CA GLU A 260 -11.07 12.59 11.05
C GLU A 260 -10.48 11.79 9.87
N THR A 261 -9.17 11.94 9.60
CA THR A 261 -8.48 11.20 8.51
C THR A 261 -7.91 9.86 8.97
N LEU A 262 -7.89 9.63 10.28
CA LEU A 262 -7.33 8.43 10.91
C LEU A 262 -8.42 7.39 11.26
N ARG A 263 -9.70 7.72 11.02
CA ARG A 263 -10.83 6.79 11.22
C ARG A 263 -10.73 5.60 10.26
N SER A 264 -11.32 4.48 10.67
CA SER A 264 -11.35 3.23 9.90
C SER A 264 -12.01 3.40 8.53
N ALA A 265 -13.04 4.25 8.44
CA ALA A 265 -13.79 4.52 7.21
C ALA A 265 -13.15 5.61 6.32
N ALA A 266 -12.21 6.39 6.86
CA ALA A 266 -11.63 7.53 6.14
C ALA A 266 -10.88 7.05 4.90
N ARG A 267 -11.12 7.73 3.78
CA ARG A 267 -10.56 7.38 2.47
C ARG A 267 -10.20 8.63 1.69
N VAL A 268 -8.97 8.66 1.16
CA VAL A 268 -8.38 9.85 0.53
C VAL A 268 -7.91 9.48 -0.89
N PRO A 269 -8.28 10.27 -1.93
CA PRO A 269 -7.79 10.05 -3.28
C PRO A 269 -6.32 10.43 -3.40
N SER A 270 -5.57 9.68 -4.20
CA SER A 270 -4.25 10.14 -4.63
C SER A 270 -4.34 11.24 -5.68
N GLU A 271 -3.38 12.15 -5.66
CA GLU A 271 -3.37 13.30 -6.57
C GLU A 271 -2.14 13.31 -7.49
N PRO A 272 -2.28 13.76 -8.75
CA PRO A 272 -1.14 13.97 -9.65
C PRO A 272 -0.08 14.93 -9.08
N ALA A 273 -0.50 15.88 -8.24
CA ALA A 273 0.38 16.86 -7.59
C ALA A 273 1.43 16.23 -6.66
N TRP A 274 1.27 14.96 -6.25
CA TRP A 274 2.23 14.24 -5.41
C TRP A 274 3.59 13.98 -6.09
N LYS A 275 3.72 14.31 -7.38
CA LYS A 275 4.98 14.31 -8.15
C LYS A 275 5.42 15.70 -8.62
N ALA A 276 4.78 16.77 -8.15
CA ALA A 276 4.91 18.10 -8.75
C ALA A 276 6.36 18.59 -8.83
N ILE A 277 7.19 18.26 -7.83
CA ILE A 277 8.59 18.70 -7.75
C ILE A 277 9.60 17.72 -8.34
N ASP A 278 9.14 16.63 -8.98
CA ASP A 278 10.05 15.73 -9.70
C ASP A 278 10.73 16.50 -10.85
N PRO A 279 12.06 16.66 -10.82
CA PRO A 279 12.78 17.41 -11.85
C PRO A 279 12.96 16.62 -13.15
N GLN A 280 12.58 15.34 -13.20
CA GLN A 280 12.75 14.47 -14.36
C GLN A 280 11.69 14.76 -15.44
N ASN A 281 12.11 14.62 -16.71
CA ASN A 281 11.22 14.65 -17.87
C ASN A 281 11.50 13.40 -18.76
N PRO A 282 10.53 12.47 -18.94
CA PRO A 282 9.24 12.39 -18.24
C PRO A 282 9.40 12.20 -16.72
N ARG A 283 8.37 12.52 -15.94
CA ARG A 283 8.38 12.31 -14.49
C ARG A 283 8.40 10.81 -14.16
N SER A 284 9.00 10.46 -13.02
CA SER A 284 9.13 9.07 -12.61
C SER A 284 7.77 8.39 -12.43
N ILE A 285 7.63 7.17 -12.96
CA ILE A 285 6.49 6.30 -12.67
C ILE A 285 6.62 5.60 -11.31
N TRP A 286 7.77 5.72 -10.65
CA TRP A 286 8.13 4.96 -9.43
C TRP A 286 8.01 5.77 -8.14
N TYR A 287 8.26 7.07 -8.20
CA TYR A 287 8.45 7.91 -7.02
C TYR A 287 7.46 9.06 -6.91
N LEU A 288 7.15 9.46 -5.67
CA LEU A 288 6.34 10.62 -5.32
C LEU A 288 7.18 11.63 -4.56
N THR A 289 7.84 12.53 -5.28
CA THR A 289 8.76 13.52 -4.69
C THR A 289 8.07 14.58 -3.82
N SER A 290 6.74 14.74 -3.95
CA SER A 290 5.94 15.69 -3.17
C SER A 290 5.00 15.01 -2.16
N CYS A 291 5.07 13.68 -1.99
CA CYS A 291 4.25 12.95 -1.03
C CYS A 291 5.12 12.02 -0.17
N GLN A 292 5.47 12.51 1.02
CA GLN A 292 6.43 11.88 1.94
C GLN A 292 5.74 11.04 3.02
N PHE A 293 4.46 10.75 2.87
CA PHE A 293 3.64 10.14 3.92
C PHE A 293 2.86 8.91 3.45
N ILE A 294 3.07 8.46 2.22
CA ILE A 294 2.38 7.31 1.63
C ILE A 294 3.31 6.11 1.54
N GLY A 295 2.92 5.02 2.18
CA GLY A 295 3.51 3.69 2.09
C GLY A 295 2.45 2.68 1.67
N PHE A 296 2.61 1.43 2.12
CA PHE A 296 1.66 0.35 1.87
C PHE A 296 1.95 -0.86 2.75
N ARG A 297 0.98 -1.78 2.82
CA ARG A 297 1.18 -3.15 3.30
C ARG A 297 0.70 -4.15 2.25
N VAL A 298 1.08 -5.41 2.43
CA VAL A 298 0.75 -6.49 1.47
C VAL A 298 -0.33 -7.42 2.01
N VAL A 299 -1.13 -7.97 1.11
CA VAL A 299 -2.07 -9.06 1.34
C VAL A 299 -1.61 -10.30 0.58
N ARG A 300 -1.77 -11.46 1.23
CA ARG A 300 -1.70 -12.79 0.62
C ARG A 300 -3.08 -13.45 0.77
N PRO A 301 -3.87 -13.62 -0.30
CA PRO A 301 -5.17 -14.27 -0.20
C PRO A 301 -5.03 -15.76 0.11
N LEU A 302 -6.01 -16.33 0.81
CA LEU A 302 -6.04 -17.78 1.06
C LEU A 302 -6.33 -18.55 -0.23
N ALA A 303 -7.31 -18.07 -1.01
CA ALA A 303 -7.60 -18.56 -2.34
C ALA A 303 -6.72 -17.80 -3.34
N VAL A 304 -5.77 -18.52 -3.94
CA VAL A 304 -4.87 -17.96 -4.95
C VAL A 304 -5.66 -17.82 -6.27
N PRO A 305 -5.76 -16.61 -6.86
CA PRO A 305 -6.47 -16.41 -8.13
C PRO A 305 -5.71 -17.06 -9.29
N ASP A 306 -6.32 -17.11 -10.48
CA ASP A 306 -5.60 -17.57 -11.68
C ASP A 306 -4.55 -16.54 -12.14
N VAL A 307 -3.61 -16.98 -12.98
CA VAL A 307 -2.47 -16.16 -13.43
C VAL A 307 -2.91 -14.88 -14.17
N LYS A 308 -4.03 -14.91 -14.89
CA LYS A 308 -4.51 -13.73 -15.62
C LYS A 308 -5.02 -12.69 -14.63
N GLU A 309 -5.76 -13.11 -13.61
CA GLU A 309 -6.24 -12.21 -12.57
C GLU A 309 -5.09 -11.72 -11.68
N MET A 310 -4.10 -12.56 -11.35
CA MET A 310 -2.87 -12.11 -10.69
C MET A 310 -2.20 -10.97 -11.45
N HIS A 311 -1.97 -11.19 -12.75
CA HIS A 311 -1.34 -10.20 -13.63
C HIS A 311 -2.17 -8.92 -13.69
N ARG A 312 -3.49 -9.03 -13.82
CA ARG A 312 -4.38 -7.88 -13.82
C ARG A 312 -4.26 -7.06 -12.53
N MET A 313 -4.26 -7.71 -11.37
CA MET A 313 -4.18 -7.04 -10.07
C MET A 313 -2.82 -6.36 -9.82
N TRP A 314 -1.72 -6.81 -10.45
CA TRP A 314 -0.43 -6.11 -10.38
C TRP A 314 -0.28 -4.95 -11.37
N ASN A 315 -1.14 -4.89 -12.38
CA ASN A 315 -0.98 -4.01 -13.53
C ASN A 315 -2.19 -3.11 -13.78
N THR A 316 -2.92 -2.74 -12.73
CA THR A 316 -4.00 -1.73 -12.82
C THR A 316 -3.44 -0.31 -12.89
N GLY A 317 -4.19 0.59 -13.52
CA GLY A 317 -3.89 2.02 -13.57
C GLY A 317 -2.52 2.44 -14.13
N PRO A 318 -1.94 1.79 -15.16
CA PRO A 318 -0.65 2.24 -15.69
C PRO A 318 -0.72 3.68 -16.23
N GLY A 319 -1.88 4.06 -16.79
CA GLY A 319 -2.11 5.34 -17.47
C GLY A 319 -1.11 5.59 -18.61
N PRO A 320 -1.25 6.68 -19.39
CA PRO A 320 -0.18 7.12 -20.28
C PRO A 320 1.04 7.61 -19.49
N SER A 321 2.27 7.38 -19.98
CA SER A 321 3.46 8.09 -19.47
C SER A 321 3.29 9.59 -19.72
N GLU A 322 3.44 10.41 -18.67
CA GLU A 322 3.38 11.88 -18.76
C GLU A 322 4.72 12.45 -19.19
#